data_AF-A0A918ZH44-F1
#
_entry.id   AF-A0A918ZH44-F1
#
_cell.length_a   1.000
_cell.length_b   1.000
_cell.length_c   1.000
_cell.angle_alpha   90.00
_cell.angle_beta   90.00
_cell.angle_gamma   90.00
#
_symmetry.space_group_name_H-M   'P 1'
#
loop_
_entity.id
_entity.type
_entity.pdbx_description
1 polymer ?
#
loop_
_entity_poly.entity_id
_entity_poly.type
_entity_poly.pdbx_seq_one_letter_code
_entity_poly.pdbx_strand_id
1 'polypeptide(L)'
;MDDEFGPVVASYTWEEAFEDGAFISIPPAAATAAGIEMPLAITAGARREFVEGGDGDEDDRLRTVLSAVARAVKRGPDNEVCFVVPAEELPSGQASTGADELLAITQPADSGGLILTLMLPDEM
;
A
#
# COMPACT_ATOMS: atom_id res chain seq x y z
N MET A 1 -20.41 -36.72 15.79
CA MET A 1 -20.75 -36.08 14.51
C MET A 1 -20.54 -34.60 14.72
N ASP A 2 -19.26 -34.27 14.71
CA ASP A 2 -18.59 -33.07 14.16
C ASP A 2 -19.35 -31.74 14.25
N ASP A 3 -19.04 -30.98 15.30
CA ASP A 3 -19.18 -29.53 15.37
C ASP A 3 -17.90 -29.00 16.06
N GLU A 4 -16.74 -29.19 15.39
CA GLU A 4 -15.40 -28.95 15.96
C GLU A 4 -14.72 -27.68 15.42
N PHE A 5 -15.43 -26.86 14.64
CA PHE A 5 -14.92 -25.57 14.17
C PHE A 5 -15.97 -24.51 14.46
N GLY A 6 -15.65 -23.56 15.35
CA GLY A 6 -16.47 -22.39 15.66
C GLY A 6 -16.83 -21.59 14.39
N PRO A 7 -17.72 -20.58 14.50
CA PRO A 7 -18.26 -19.87 13.34
C PRO A 7 -17.12 -19.48 12.41
N VAL A 8 -17.25 -19.83 11.13
CA VAL A 8 -16.32 -19.44 10.07
C VAL A 8 -16.07 -17.95 10.24
N VAL A 9 -14.88 -17.60 10.72
CA VAL A 9 -14.42 -16.21 10.68
C VAL A 9 -14.47 -15.84 9.21
N ALA A 10 -15.40 -14.95 8.86
CA ALA A 10 -15.55 -14.47 7.50
C ALA A 10 -14.16 -14.09 7.01
N SER A 11 -13.70 -14.75 5.94
CA SER A 11 -12.41 -14.45 5.36
C SER A 11 -12.57 -13.09 4.71
N TYR A 12 -12.07 -12.05 5.37
CA TYR A 12 -12.14 -10.67 4.88
C TYR A 12 -11.42 -10.60 3.53
N THR A 13 -12.18 -10.32 2.48
CA THR A 13 -11.68 -10.30 1.11
C THR A 13 -11.11 -8.93 0.74
N TRP A 14 -10.25 -8.87 -0.27
CA TRP A 14 -9.81 -7.61 -0.86
C TRP A 14 -10.97 -6.82 -1.46
N GLU A 15 -11.99 -7.49 -2.00
CA GLU A 15 -13.22 -6.82 -2.45
C GLU A 15 -13.87 -6.04 -1.30
N GLU A 16 -14.09 -6.68 -0.15
CA GLU A 16 -14.60 -6.01 1.06
C GLU A 16 -13.66 -4.90 1.54
N ALA A 17 -12.35 -5.11 1.46
CA ALA A 17 -11.34 -4.14 1.85
C ALA A 17 -11.35 -2.85 0.99
N PHE A 18 -11.67 -2.99 -0.30
CA PHE A 18 -11.90 -1.86 -1.19
C PHE A 18 -13.29 -1.23 -0.99
N GLU A 19 -14.32 -2.03 -0.70
CA GLU A 19 -15.68 -1.55 -0.48
C GLU A 19 -15.82 -0.71 0.80
N ASP A 20 -15.15 -1.11 1.89
CA ASP A 20 -15.14 -0.34 3.16
C ASP A 20 -14.24 0.91 3.08
N GLY A 21 -13.46 1.04 2.00
CA GLY A 21 -12.52 2.15 1.80
C GLY A 21 -11.27 2.09 2.68
N ALA A 22 -11.07 0.96 3.38
CA ALA A 22 -9.83 0.67 4.11
C ALA A 22 -8.62 0.71 3.16
N PHE A 23 -8.80 0.17 1.94
CA PHE A 23 -7.85 0.26 0.85
C PHE A 23 -8.43 0.98 -0.35
N ILE A 24 -7.56 1.68 -1.06
CA ILE A 24 -7.84 2.42 -2.29
C ILE A 24 -6.98 1.79 -3.38
N SER A 25 -7.63 1.28 -4.43
CA SER A 25 -6.90 0.73 -5.58
C SER A 25 -6.17 1.85 -6.33
N ILE A 26 -4.87 1.67 -6.53
CA ILE A 26 -4.09 2.57 -7.39
C ILE A 26 -4.34 2.19 -8.86
N PRO A 27 -4.51 3.18 -9.76
CA PRO A 27 -4.67 2.88 -11.18
C PRO A 27 -3.47 2.09 -11.72
N PRO A 28 -3.69 0.99 -12.48
CA PRO A 28 -2.61 0.14 -12.97
C PRO A 28 -1.62 0.90 -13.87
N ALA A 29 -2.10 1.93 -14.58
CA ALA A 29 -1.25 2.80 -15.39
C ALA A 29 -0.24 3.59 -14.55
N ALA A 30 -0.62 4.06 -13.36
CA ALA A 30 0.28 4.78 -12.45
C ALA A 30 1.33 3.83 -11.84
N ALA A 31 0.90 2.64 -11.40
CA ALA A 31 1.80 1.60 -10.89
C ALA A 31 2.82 1.16 -11.96
N THR A 32 2.34 0.89 -13.18
CA THR A 32 3.21 0.50 -14.31
C THR A 32 4.20 1.60 -14.67
N ALA A 33 3.79 2.88 -14.63
CA ALA A 33 4.68 4.00 -14.91
C ALA A 33 5.84 4.12 -13.90
N ALA A 34 5.67 3.60 -12.67
CA ALA A 34 6.74 3.50 -11.67
C ALA A 34 7.55 2.20 -11.76
N GLY A 35 7.15 1.26 -12.64
CA GLY A 35 7.79 -0.04 -12.81
C GLY A 35 7.30 -1.11 -11.83
N ILE A 36 6.06 -0.99 -11.34
CA ILE A 36 5.37 -2.00 -10.54
C ILE A 36 4.38 -2.72 -11.47
N GLU A 37 4.58 -4.03 -11.67
CA GLU A 37 3.80 -4.85 -12.62
C GLU A 37 2.66 -5.64 -11.95
N MET A 38 2.46 -5.49 -10.64
CA MET A 38 1.41 -6.15 -9.88
C MET A 38 0.34 -5.16 -9.39
N PRO A 39 -0.87 -5.64 -9.06
CA PRO A 39 -1.89 -4.82 -8.42
C PRO A 39 -1.34 -4.10 -7.19
N LEU A 40 -1.77 -2.85 -7.00
CA LEU A 40 -1.32 -2.00 -5.92
C LEU A 40 -2.51 -1.34 -5.24
N ALA A 41 -2.53 -1.39 -3.92
CA ALA A 41 -3.47 -0.69 -3.07
C ALA A 41 -2.74 0.22 -2.09
N ILE A 42 -3.40 1.30 -1.66
CA ILE A 42 -2.91 2.19 -0.60
C ILE A 42 -4.02 2.37 0.43
N THR A 43 -3.70 2.43 1.72
CA THR A 43 -4.68 2.79 2.74
C THR A 43 -5.12 4.24 2.61
N ALA A 44 -6.33 4.54 3.08
CA ALA A 44 -6.79 5.92 3.13
C ALA A 44 -5.86 6.81 3.98
N GLY A 45 -5.30 6.30 5.07
CA GLY A 45 -4.34 7.01 5.91
C GLY A 45 -3.04 7.32 5.17
N ALA A 46 -2.40 6.31 4.55
CA ALA A 46 -1.18 6.51 3.78
C ALA A 46 -1.36 7.44 2.57
N ARG A 47 -2.49 7.33 1.86
CA ARG A 47 -2.81 8.24 0.74
C ARG A 47 -2.96 9.67 1.24
N ARG A 48 -3.66 9.86 2.36
CA ARG A 48 -3.86 11.19 2.93
C ARG A 48 -2.57 11.81 3.47
N GLU A 49 -1.65 11.00 3.98
CA GLU A 49 -0.37 11.47 4.53
C GLU A 49 0.64 11.84 3.44
N PHE A 50 0.74 11.03 2.37
CA PHE A 50 1.81 11.17 1.36
C PHE A 50 1.35 11.67 -0.01
N VAL A 51 0.06 11.60 -0.33
CA VAL A 51 -0.46 11.98 -1.66
C VAL A 51 -1.33 13.22 -1.57
N GLU A 52 -2.31 13.24 -0.67
CA GLU A 52 -3.26 14.35 -0.55
C GLU A 52 -2.72 15.51 0.31
N GLY A 53 -3.25 16.71 0.08
CA GLY A 53 -3.29 17.74 1.12
C GLY A 53 -2.04 18.60 1.37
N GLY A 54 -0.99 18.52 0.55
CA GLY A 54 0.10 19.51 0.64
C GLY A 54 0.22 20.41 -0.60
N ASP A 55 1.14 21.37 -0.54
CA ASP A 55 1.47 22.25 -1.66
C ASP A 55 2.09 21.44 -2.83
N GLY A 56 1.30 21.14 -3.86
CA GLY A 56 1.77 20.43 -5.04
C GLY A 56 0.64 19.70 -5.78
N ASP A 57 1.01 19.09 -6.89
CA ASP A 57 0.11 18.27 -7.71
C ASP A 57 0.04 16.85 -7.13
N GLU A 58 -1.18 16.34 -6.92
CA GLU A 58 -1.43 15.03 -6.31
C GLU A 58 -0.88 13.89 -7.17
N ASP A 59 -0.93 14.00 -8.50
CA ASP A 59 -0.41 12.98 -9.42
C ASP A 59 1.12 12.91 -9.37
N ASP A 60 1.80 14.05 -9.25
CA ASP A 60 3.26 14.10 -9.11
C ASP A 60 3.74 13.50 -7.78
N ARG A 61 3.00 13.75 -6.70
CA ARG A 61 3.25 13.14 -5.38
C ARG A 61 3.02 11.65 -5.40
N LEU A 62 1.88 11.21 -5.93
CA LEU A 62 1.61 9.78 -6.11
C LEU A 62 2.74 9.13 -6.90
N ARG A 63 3.17 9.73 -8.02
CA ARG A 63 4.27 9.22 -8.83
C ARG A 63 5.58 9.13 -8.03
N THR A 64 5.87 10.10 -7.17
CA THR A 64 7.03 10.09 -6.28
C THR A 64 6.96 8.94 -5.29
N VAL A 65 5.82 8.76 -4.60
CA VAL A 65 5.56 7.64 -3.68
C VAL A 65 5.76 6.30 -4.40
N LEU A 66 5.11 6.12 -5.55
CA LEU A 66 5.22 4.90 -6.34
C LEU A 66 6.65 4.60 -6.79
N SER A 67 7.41 5.64 -7.17
CA SER A 67 8.80 5.50 -7.58
C SER A 67 9.70 5.09 -6.41
N ALA A 68 9.45 5.64 -5.21
CA ALA A 68 10.16 5.28 -3.98
C ALA A 68 9.87 3.83 -3.58
N VAL A 69 8.59 3.42 -3.62
CA VAL A 69 8.18 2.02 -3.39
C VAL A 69 8.85 1.08 -4.38
N ALA A 70 8.81 1.38 -5.68
CA ALA A 70 9.44 0.56 -6.71
C ALA A 70 10.95 0.41 -6.49
N ARG A 71 11.60 1.46 -5.98
CA ARG A 71 13.03 1.43 -5.61
C ARG A 71 13.27 0.57 -4.36
N ALA A 72 12.41 0.66 -3.35
CA ALA A 72 12.49 -0.16 -2.14
C ALA A 72 12.32 -1.65 -2.48
N VAL A 73 11.31 -2.00 -3.28
CA VAL A 73 11.08 -3.38 -3.77
C VAL A 73 12.29 -3.90 -4.55
N LYS A 74 12.87 -3.08 -5.44
CA LYS A 74 14.07 -3.46 -6.21
C LYS A 74 15.34 -3.60 -5.37
N ARG A 75 15.41 -2.94 -4.20
CA ARG A 75 16.55 -2.99 -3.28
C ARG A 75 16.43 -4.13 -2.28
N GLY A 76 15.21 -4.50 -1.93
CA GLY A 76 14.96 -5.60 -1.02
C GLY A 76 15.31 -6.95 -1.66
N PRO A 77 15.56 -7.98 -0.85
CA PRO A 77 15.80 -9.32 -1.35
C PRO A 77 14.54 -9.92 -1.99
N ASP A 78 14.69 -10.81 -2.96
CA ASP A 78 13.57 -11.40 -3.74
C ASP A 78 12.51 -12.14 -2.90
N ASN A 79 12.84 -12.50 -1.65
CA ASN A 79 11.94 -13.18 -0.71
C ASN A 79 11.33 -12.24 0.34
N GLU A 80 11.60 -10.94 0.28
CA GLU A 80 11.05 -9.98 1.21
C GLU A 80 9.58 -9.70 0.87
N VAL A 81 8.73 -9.74 1.89
CA VAL A 81 7.30 -9.48 1.75
C VAL A 81 6.90 -8.12 2.31
N CYS A 82 7.79 -7.47 3.06
CA CYS A 82 7.57 -6.14 3.63
C CYS A 82 8.77 -5.22 3.34
N PHE A 83 8.52 -4.12 2.65
CA PHE A 83 9.53 -3.13 2.30
C PHE A 83 9.23 -1.83 3.02
N VAL A 84 10.25 -1.26 3.66
CA VAL A 84 10.17 0.03 4.33
C VAL A 84 10.65 1.12 3.36
N VAL A 85 9.80 2.11 3.11
CA VAL A 85 10.14 3.29 2.32
C VAL A 85 10.35 4.47 3.28
N PRO A 86 11.57 5.00 3.40
CA PRO A 86 11.85 6.09 4.34
C PRO A 86 11.21 7.41 3.87
N ALA A 87 10.79 8.24 4.81
CA ALA A 87 10.12 9.52 4.52
C ALA A 87 10.97 10.49 3.67
N GLU A 88 12.29 10.38 3.70
CA GLU A 88 13.20 11.16 2.87
C GLU A 88 13.13 10.82 1.36
N GLU A 89 12.58 9.67 1.00
CA GLU A 89 12.27 9.30 -0.40
C GLU A 89 10.80 9.61 -0.77
N LEU A 90 9.98 10.03 0.20
CA LEU A 90 8.58 10.37 0.02
C LEU A 90 8.41 11.89 -0.18
N PRO A 91 7.33 12.34 -0.83
CA PRO A 91 7.07 13.76 -1.02
C PRO A 91 6.97 14.48 0.33
N SER A 92 7.92 15.38 0.57
CA SER A 92 7.99 16.22 1.77
C SER A 92 7.15 17.49 1.57
N GLY A 93 6.06 17.65 2.32
CA GLY A 93 5.20 18.84 2.21
C GLY A 93 4.08 18.98 3.23
N GLN A 94 4.00 18.08 4.20
CA GLN A 94 3.03 18.09 5.30
C GLN A 94 3.81 18.13 6.62
N ALA A 95 3.20 18.72 7.66
CA ALA A 95 3.68 18.50 9.02
C ALA A 95 3.50 17.01 9.32
N SER A 96 4.58 16.22 9.20
CA SER A 96 4.56 14.77 9.45
C SER A 96 3.74 14.50 10.70
N THR A 97 2.68 13.70 10.55
CA THR A 97 1.87 13.27 11.71
C THR A 97 2.63 12.32 12.64
N GLY A 98 3.85 11.94 12.27
CA GLY A 98 4.72 11.03 13.02
C GLY A 98 5.10 9.75 12.27
N ALA A 99 4.59 9.56 11.04
CA ALA A 99 5.02 8.48 10.18
C ALA A 99 6.33 8.86 9.46
N ASP A 100 7.45 8.35 9.96
CA ASP A 100 8.77 8.49 9.35
C ASP A 100 9.03 7.51 8.19
N GLU A 101 8.08 6.60 7.93
CA GLU A 101 8.19 5.57 6.91
C GLU A 101 6.81 5.14 6.37
N LEU A 102 6.81 4.61 5.14
CA LEU A 102 5.68 3.95 4.49
C LEU A 102 6.01 2.46 4.32
N LEU A 103 5.09 1.59 4.70
CA LEU A 103 5.25 0.15 4.54
C LEU A 103 4.61 -0.30 3.23
N ALA A 104 5.36 -1.09 2.46
CA ALA A 104 4.88 -1.75 1.26
C ALA A 104 4.90 -3.26 1.48
N ILE A 105 3.72 -3.89 1.54
CA ILE A 105 3.57 -5.30 1.91
C ILE A 105 3.01 -6.09 0.74
N THR A 106 3.68 -7.15 0.33
CA THR A 106 3.18 -8.07 -0.70
C THR A 106 2.33 -9.14 -0.03
N GLN A 107 1.04 -9.18 -0.37
CA GLN A 107 0.07 -10.08 0.23
C GLN A 107 -0.66 -10.91 -0.84
N PRO A 108 -1.15 -12.12 -0.50
CA PRO A 108 -1.98 -12.89 -1.41
C PRO A 108 -3.33 -12.19 -1.66
N ALA A 109 -3.72 -12.10 -2.93
CA ALA A 109 -5.02 -11.62 -3.37
C ALA A 109 -6.04 -12.77 -3.49
N ASP A 110 -7.34 -12.48 -3.36
CA ASP A 110 -8.40 -13.51 -3.41
C ASP A 110 -8.41 -14.32 -4.71
N SER A 111 -7.99 -13.70 -5.82
CA SER A 111 -7.90 -14.37 -7.13
C SER A 111 -6.65 -15.27 -7.29
N GLY A 112 -5.91 -15.55 -6.21
CA GLY A 112 -4.69 -16.36 -6.25
C GLY A 112 -3.45 -15.63 -6.80
N GLY A 113 -3.53 -14.31 -6.94
CA GLY A 113 -2.41 -13.43 -7.29
C GLY A 113 -1.73 -12.84 -6.07
N LEU A 114 -0.80 -11.91 -6.30
CA LEU A 114 -0.23 -11.05 -5.26
C LEU A 114 -0.70 -9.62 -5.46
N ILE A 115 -0.93 -8.91 -4.36
CA ILE A 115 -1.19 -7.48 -4.33
C ILE A 115 -0.16 -6.82 -3.43
N LEU A 116 0.38 -5.69 -3.88
CA LEU A 116 1.23 -4.84 -3.06
C LEU A 116 0.34 -3.83 -2.34
N THR A 117 0.49 -3.70 -1.03
CA THR A 117 -0.29 -2.78 -0.22
C THR A 117 0.59 -1.76 0.45
N LEU A 118 0.19 -0.49 0.38
CA LEU A 118 0.90 0.64 0.97
C LEU A 118 0.12 1.12 2.19
N MET A 119 0.76 1.12 3.35
CA MET A 119 0.13 1.53 4.62
C MET A 119 1.11 2.19 5.56
N LEU A 120 0.59 2.97 6.50
CA LEU A 120 1.40 3.54 7.57
C LEU A 120 1.76 2.45 8.60
N PRO A 121 2.93 2.56 9.26
CA PRO A 121 3.30 1.62 10.32
C PRO A 121 2.36 1.64 11.53
N ASP A 122 1.63 2.74 11.73
CA ASP A 122 0.60 2.87 12.77
C ASP A 122 -0.74 2.18 12.40
N GLU A 123 -0.94 1.86 11.13
CA GLU A 123 -2.13 1.16 10.62
C GLU A 123 -2.01 -0.37 10.66
N MET A 124 -0.86 -0.89 11.13
CA MET A 124 -0.57 -2.33 11.28
C MET A 124 -1.12 -2.95 12.57
#